data_AF-A0A7S1RFK2-F1
#
_entry.id   AF-A0A7S1RFK2-F1
#
_cell.length_a   1.000
_cell.length_b   1.000
_cell.length_c   1.000
_cell.angle_alpha   90.00
_cell.angle_beta   90.00
_cell.angle_gamma   90.00
#
_symmetry.space_group_name_H-M   'P 1'
#
loop_
_entity.id
_entity.type
_entity.pdbx_description
1 polymer ?
#
loop_
_entity_poly.entity_id
_entity_poly.type
_entity_poly.pdbx_seq_one_letter_code
_entity_poly.pdbx_strand_id
1 'polypeptide(L)'
;WVRDKLLGHSSEDIDIVVDNLSGEEFALRVAAHLAGSGRGAVSSVGVVRQNPGQSKHLATACFRLCGLALDVNSLRTETYAQDSRIPAASIGTPLEDARRRDFTVNALFYNLATGRVEDLTGRGLADLAAGVIRAPLPARETFRDDPLRVLRALRFAARLGFRLDGEVLAAAGEGATHRLLGTKGS
;
A
#
# COMPACT_ATOMS: atom_id res chain seq x y z
N TRP A 1 -7.78 -4.38 2.68
CA TRP A 1 -8.70 -4.11 3.81
C TRP A 1 -9.70 -2.95 3.58
N VAL A 2 -9.33 -1.66 3.65
CA VAL A 2 -10.31 -0.53 3.65
C VAL A 2 -11.25 -0.56 2.44
N ARG A 3 -10.69 -0.63 1.22
CA ARG A 3 -11.43 -0.81 -0.04
C ARG A 3 -12.40 -1.98 0.03
N ASP A 4 -11.90 -3.14 0.44
CA ASP A 4 -12.68 -4.39 0.46
C ASP A 4 -13.84 -4.27 1.45
N LYS A 5 -13.63 -3.66 2.62
CA LYS A 5 -14.68 -3.37 3.59
C LYS A 5 -15.75 -2.44 3.04
N LEU A 6 -15.36 -1.37 2.35
CA LEU A 6 -16.30 -0.44 1.72
C LEU A 6 -17.11 -1.10 0.59
N LEU A 7 -16.55 -2.11 -0.08
CA LEU A 7 -17.23 -2.94 -1.09
C LEU A 7 -18.04 -4.10 -0.48
N GLY A 8 -18.06 -4.24 0.85
CA GLY A 8 -18.76 -5.35 1.53
C GLY A 8 -18.07 -6.72 1.40
N HIS A 9 -16.78 -6.75 1.04
CA HIS A 9 -16.00 -7.96 0.91
C HIS A 9 -15.25 -8.30 2.22
N SER A 10 -15.00 -9.59 2.44
CA SER A 10 -14.11 -10.05 3.53
C SER A 10 -12.64 -9.78 3.19
N SER A 11 -11.83 -9.55 4.24
CA SER A 11 -10.39 -9.34 4.16
C SER A 11 -9.80 -9.88 5.46
N GLU A 12 -8.91 -10.87 5.37
CA GLU A 12 -8.28 -11.52 6.52
C GLU A 12 -6.95 -10.87 6.92
N ASP A 13 -6.31 -10.20 5.95
CA ASP A 13 -5.06 -9.47 6.16
C ASP A 13 -5.35 -7.98 6.45
N ILE A 14 -4.69 -7.46 7.48
CA ILE A 14 -4.77 -6.06 7.89
C ILE A 14 -3.38 -5.44 7.85
N ASP A 15 -3.19 -4.51 6.93
CA ASP A 15 -2.04 -3.61 6.90
C ASP A 15 -2.30 -2.43 7.84
N ILE A 16 -1.43 -2.26 8.83
CA ILE A 16 -1.40 -1.11 9.74
C ILE A 16 -0.20 -0.25 9.36
N VAL A 17 -0.42 1.07 9.29
CA VAL A 17 0.67 2.05 9.17
C VAL A 17 0.76 2.88 10.44
N VAL A 18 1.98 3.12 10.91
CA VAL A 18 2.28 3.93 12.11
C VAL A 18 3.17 5.11 11.74
N ASP A 19 2.99 6.23 12.43
CA ASP A 19 3.61 7.52 12.12
C ASP A 19 4.88 7.80 12.93
N ASN A 20 4.86 7.49 14.22
CA ASN A 20 5.89 7.87 15.19
C ASN A 20 6.72 6.70 15.73
N LEU A 21 6.46 5.47 15.28
CA LEU A 21 7.14 4.26 15.71
C LEU A 21 7.57 3.42 14.51
N SER A 22 8.56 2.55 14.73
CA SER A 22 8.76 1.42 13.81
C SER A 22 7.63 0.40 13.98
N GLY A 23 7.34 -0.36 12.92
CA GLY A 23 6.35 -1.44 13.01
C GLY A 23 6.70 -2.47 14.10
N GLU A 24 8.00 -2.76 14.27
CA GLU A 24 8.50 -3.66 15.32
C GLU A 24 8.24 -3.10 16.71
N GLU A 25 8.58 -1.84 16.95
CA GLU A 25 8.37 -1.21 18.24
C GLU A 25 6.87 -1.14 18.60
N PHE A 26 6.02 -0.84 17.63
CA PHE A 26 4.57 -0.90 17.82
C PHE A 26 4.12 -2.30 18.21
N ALA A 27 4.54 -3.34 17.47
CA ALA A 27 4.16 -4.72 17.74
C ALA A 27 4.61 -5.19 19.14
N LEU A 28 5.83 -4.84 19.55
CA LEU A 28 6.35 -5.16 20.88
C LEU A 28 5.58 -4.43 22.00
N ARG A 29 5.19 -3.17 21.79
CA ARG A 29 4.36 -2.43 22.75
C ARG A 29 2.97 -3.04 22.89
N VAL A 30 2.36 -3.47 21.79
CA VAL A 30 1.07 -4.20 21.82
C VAL A 30 1.21 -5.51 22.60
N ALA A 31 2.28 -6.28 22.34
CA ALA A 31 2.55 -7.53 23.04
C ALA A 31 2.67 -7.32 24.56
N ALA A 32 3.46 -6.33 24.98
CA ALA A 32 3.67 -5.99 26.39
C ALA A 32 2.37 -5.52 27.06
N HIS A 33 1.57 -4.69 26.38
CA HIS A 33 0.30 -4.20 26.91
C HIS A 33 -0.72 -5.33 27.14
N LEU A 34 -0.81 -6.29 26.22
CA LEU A 34 -1.73 -7.43 26.35
C LEU A 34 -1.29 -8.38 27.46
N ALA A 35 0.00 -8.65 27.58
CA ALA A 35 0.54 -9.43 28.69
C ALA A 35 0.24 -8.80 30.06
N GLY A 36 0.35 -7.48 30.18
CA GLY A 36 0.06 -6.77 31.44
C GLY A 36 -1.43 -6.60 31.75
N SER A 37 -2.32 -6.64 30.76
CA SER A 37 -3.76 -6.43 30.94
C SER A 37 -4.58 -7.71 31.08
N GLY A 38 -3.99 -8.88 30.81
CA GLY A 38 -4.69 -10.17 30.83
C GLY A 38 -5.76 -10.32 29.73
N ARG A 39 -5.78 -9.42 28.75
CA ARG A 39 -6.81 -9.36 27.68
C ARG A 39 -6.49 -10.24 26.47
N GLY A 40 -5.43 -11.05 26.55
CA GLY A 40 -5.01 -11.98 25.52
C GLY A 40 -3.50 -11.93 25.29
N ALA A 41 -3.08 -12.51 24.18
CA ALA A 41 -1.68 -12.49 23.74
C ALA A 41 -1.63 -12.33 22.22
N VAL A 42 -0.52 -11.78 21.75
CA VAL A 42 -0.15 -11.88 20.33
C VAL A 42 0.63 -13.17 20.08
N SER A 43 0.74 -13.58 18.82
CA SER A 43 1.78 -14.54 18.42
C SER A 43 3.18 -13.97 18.65
N SER A 44 4.22 -14.77 18.41
CA SER A 44 5.57 -14.22 18.25
C SER A 44 5.55 -13.11 17.19
N VAL A 45 6.24 -12.01 17.50
CA VAL A 45 6.44 -10.89 16.58
C VAL A 45 7.59 -11.28 15.65
N GLY A 46 7.28 -11.44 14.37
CA GLY A 46 8.28 -11.58 13.31
C GLY A 46 8.62 -10.22 12.70
N VAL A 47 9.86 -10.02 12.29
CA VAL A 47 10.28 -8.79 11.60
C VAL A 47 10.90 -9.16 10.27
N VAL A 48 10.23 -8.78 9.19
CA VAL A 48 10.77 -8.86 7.84
C VAL A 48 11.68 -7.66 7.65
N ARG A 49 13.00 -7.90 7.69
CA ARG A 49 14.01 -6.84 7.57
C ARG A 49 14.00 -6.21 6.18
N GLN A 50 14.45 -4.95 6.13
CA GLN A 50 14.63 -4.22 4.88
C GLN A 50 15.57 -4.99 3.94
N ASN A 51 15.12 -5.17 2.70
CA ASN A 51 15.88 -5.73 1.60
C ASN A 51 15.52 -4.98 0.31
N PRO A 52 16.26 -3.91 -0.04
CA PRO A 52 15.98 -3.09 -1.22
C PRO A 52 16.01 -3.90 -2.53
N GLY A 53 16.86 -4.93 -2.61
CA GLY A 53 16.93 -5.83 -3.77
C GLY A 53 15.67 -6.67 -3.98
N GLN A 54 14.85 -6.84 -2.95
CA GLN A 54 13.52 -7.46 -3.03
C GLN A 54 12.38 -6.44 -2.94
N SER A 55 12.66 -5.15 -3.16
CA SER A 55 11.69 -4.06 -3.02
C SER A 55 11.07 -3.93 -1.61
N LYS A 56 11.76 -4.44 -0.58
CA LYS A 56 11.38 -4.30 0.84
C LYS A 56 12.14 -3.12 1.42
N HIS A 57 11.65 -1.91 1.20
CA HIS A 57 12.40 -0.68 1.51
C HIS A 57 12.33 -0.24 2.98
N LEU A 58 11.43 -0.79 3.78
CA LEU A 58 11.39 -0.62 5.23
C LEU A 58 11.14 -1.99 5.87
N ALA A 59 11.45 -2.09 7.17
CA ALA A 59 11.09 -3.26 7.95
C ALA A 59 9.58 -3.32 8.17
N THR A 60 9.02 -4.53 8.10
CA THR A 60 7.61 -4.82 8.39
C THR A 60 7.56 -5.76 9.57
N ALA A 61 6.77 -5.43 10.59
CA ALA A 61 6.50 -6.35 11.68
C ALA A 61 5.22 -7.14 11.39
N CYS A 62 5.30 -8.46 11.56
CA CYS A 62 4.21 -9.38 11.30
C CYS A 62 3.88 -10.13 12.59
N PHE A 63 2.61 -10.11 13.00
CA PHE A 63 2.13 -10.90 14.14
C PHE A 63 0.64 -11.20 14.00
N ARG A 64 0.13 -12.14 14.80
CA ARG A 64 -1.30 -12.43 14.89
C ARG A 64 -1.89 -11.90 16.19
N LEU A 65 -3.09 -11.32 16.08
CA LEU A 65 -3.90 -10.87 17.21
C LEU A 65 -5.35 -11.27 16.96
N CYS A 66 -5.98 -11.95 17.93
CA CYS A 66 -7.35 -12.44 17.82
C CYS A 66 -7.62 -13.27 16.54
N GLY A 67 -6.63 -14.06 16.11
CA GLY A 67 -6.70 -14.87 14.88
C GLY A 67 -6.40 -14.13 13.58
N LEU A 68 -6.38 -12.79 13.59
CA LEU A 68 -6.10 -11.94 12.43
C LEU A 68 -4.60 -11.78 12.22
N ALA A 69 -4.16 -11.84 10.96
CA ALA A 69 -2.79 -11.52 10.58
C ALA A 69 -2.64 -10.01 10.42
N LEU A 70 -1.67 -9.44 11.14
CA LEU A 70 -1.36 -8.01 11.14
C LEU A 70 0.04 -7.78 10.58
N ASP A 71 0.11 -6.94 9.55
CA ASP A 71 1.36 -6.41 9.01
C ASP A 71 1.46 -4.93 9.38
N VAL A 72 2.46 -4.59 10.18
CA VAL A 72 2.68 -3.21 10.67
C VAL A 72 3.89 -2.62 9.97
N ASN A 73 3.64 -1.52 9.28
CA ASN A 73 4.62 -0.75 8.53
C ASN A 73 4.73 0.67 9.08
N SER A 74 5.87 1.30 8.92
CA SER A 74 5.96 2.75 9.10
C SER A 74 5.45 3.47 7.86
N LEU A 75 4.89 4.67 8.04
CA LEU A 75 4.61 5.57 6.94
C LEU A 75 5.88 5.82 6.13
N ARG A 76 5.73 5.86 4.81
CA ARG A 76 6.88 5.89 3.91
C ARG A 76 6.70 6.91 2.81
N THR A 77 7.77 7.63 2.52
CA THR A 77 7.96 8.37 1.27
C THR A 77 9.06 7.69 0.45
N GLU A 78 9.00 7.84 -0.88
CA GLU A 78 9.91 7.20 -1.83
C GLU A 78 10.43 8.25 -2.82
N THR A 79 11.74 8.24 -3.03
CA THR A 79 12.41 9.06 -4.05
C THR A 79 13.13 8.15 -5.04
N TYR A 80 12.83 8.33 -6.32
CA TYR A 80 13.44 7.59 -7.41
C TYR A 80 14.60 8.39 -8.02
N ALA A 81 15.78 7.78 -8.11
CA ALA A 81 16.89 8.38 -8.84
C ALA A 81 16.71 8.18 -10.34
N GLN A 82 17.25 9.08 -11.16
CA GLN A 82 17.01 9.10 -12.61
C GLN A 82 17.51 7.83 -13.32
N ASP A 83 18.45 7.11 -12.72
CA ASP A 83 19.12 5.89 -13.19
C ASP A 83 18.77 4.63 -12.38
N SER A 84 17.98 4.74 -11.30
CA SER A 84 17.61 3.61 -10.44
C SER A 84 16.10 3.48 -10.28
N ARG A 85 15.59 2.27 -10.53
CA ARG A 85 14.20 1.90 -10.24
C ARG A 85 13.99 1.40 -8.81
N ILE A 86 15.05 1.32 -8.01
CA ILE A 86 14.99 0.99 -6.58
C ILE A 86 14.89 2.34 -5.85
N PRO A 87 13.74 2.71 -5.27
CA PRO A 87 13.62 3.98 -4.57
C PRO A 87 14.41 4.00 -3.27
N ALA A 88 14.95 5.16 -2.95
CA ALA A 88 15.35 5.48 -1.58
C ALA A 88 14.07 5.76 -0.79
N ALA A 89 13.90 5.07 0.34
CA ALA A 89 12.72 5.26 1.18
C ALA A 89 13.10 5.80 2.55
N SER A 90 12.25 6.69 3.07
CA SER A 90 12.36 7.25 4.41
C SER A 90 11.00 7.32 5.07
N ILE A 91 10.98 7.65 6.36
CA ILE A 91 9.73 7.93 7.08
C ILE A 91 9.03 9.11 6.40
N GLY A 92 7.73 8.95 6.13
CA GLY A 92 6.91 9.95 5.46
C GLY A 92 5.63 10.27 6.23
N THR A 93 4.85 11.18 5.67
CA THR A 93 3.51 11.54 6.12
C THR A 93 2.44 10.61 5.52
N PRO A 94 1.21 10.57 6.08
CA PRO A 94 0.11 9.81 5.49
C PRO A 94 -0.16 10.19 4.03
N LEU A 95 -0.03 11.48 3.69
CA LEU A 95 -0.25 11.97 2.34
C LEU A 95 0.84 11.49 1.36
N GLU A 96 2.10 11.49 1.79
CA GLU A 96 3.20 10.94 0.98
C GLU A 96 3.05 9.43 0.79
N ASP A 97 2.62 8.70 1.82
CA ASP A 97 2.30 7.27 1.71
C ASP A 97 1.13 7.02 0.75
N ALA A 98 0.10 7.88 0.79
CA ALA A 98 -1.03 7.79 -0.14
C ALA A 98 -0.60 7.97 -1.60
N ARG A 99 0.28 8.95 -1.86
CA ARG A 99 0.72 9.32 -3.22
C ARG A 99 1.61 8.27 -3.87
N ARG A 100 2.44 7.56 -3.09
CA ARG A 100 3.29 6.48 -3.63
C ARG A 100 2.51 5.21 -3.95
N ARG A 101 1.25 5.05 -3.51
CA ARG A 101 0.45 3.85 -3.78
C ARG A 101 0.08 3.73 -5.25
N ASP A 102 -0.33 2.53 -5.65
CA ASP A 102 -0.62 2.22 -7.04
C ASP A 102 -1.89 2.91 -7.55
N PHE A 103 -2.98 2.87 -6.78
CA PHE A 103 -4.28 3.42 -7.18
C PHE A 103 -4.98 4.15 -6.04
N THR A 104 -5.80 5.16 -6.38
CA THR A 104 -6.58 5.98 -5.43
C THR A 104 -7.47 5.13 -4.53
N VAL A 105 -8.13 4.12 -5.09
CA VAL A 105 -8.96 3.14 -4.36
C VAL A 105 -8.18 2.27 -3.37
N ASN A 106 -6.85 2.18 -3.51
CA ASN A 106 -5.95 1.47 -2.60
C ASN A 106 -5.20 2.42 -1.64
N ALA A 107 -5.40 3.72 -1.78
CA ALA A 107 -4.81 4.79 -0.98
C ALA A 107 -5.76 5.37 0.07
N LEU A 108 -6.83 4.62 0.38
CA LEU A 108 -7.76 4.93 1.46
C LEU A 108 -7.22 4.40 2.79
N PHE A 109 -7.26 5.24 3.82
CA PHE A 109 -6.85 4.89 5.18
C PHE A 109 -8.09 4.78 6.07
N TYR A 110 -8.01 3.93 7.09
CA TYR A 110 -8.98 3.94 8.19
C TYR A 110 -8.24 4.34 9.45
N ASN A 111 -8.60 5.51 9.98
CA ASN A 111 -7.96 6.05 11.16
C ASN A 111 -8.54 5.40 12.42
N LEU A 112 -7.72 4.60 13.11
CA LEU A 112 -8.13 3.86 14.30
C LEU A 112 -8.47 4.78 15.49
N ALA A 113 -7.92 5.99 15.55
CA ALA A 113 -8.19 6.94 16.64
C ALA A 113 -9.52 7.67 16.43
N THR A 114 -9.85 8.02 15.19
CA THR A 114 -11.08 8.78 14.88
C THR A 114 -12.24 7.89 14.43
N GLY A 115 -11.97 6.64 14.05
CA GLY A 115 -12.97 5.70 13.53
C GLY A 115 -13.50 6.10 12.14
N ARG A 116 -12.71 6.83 11.35
CA ARG A 116 -13.13 7.39 10.06
C ARG A 116 -12.24 6.91 8.91
N VAL A 117 -12.84 6.84 7.73
CA VAL A 117 -12.09 6.64 6.48
C VAL A 117 -11.53 7.99 6.04
N GLU A 118 -10.24 8.00 5.73
CA GLU A 118 -9.51 9.17 5.25
C GLU A 118 -9.08 8.94 3.80
N ASP A 119 -9.45 9.88 2.93
CA ASP A 119 -9.06 9.93 1.53
C ASP A 119 -8.12 11.10 1.28
N LEU A 120 -6.83 10.85 1.46
CA LEU A 120 -5.78 11.85 1.29
C LEU A 120 -5.51 12.17 -0.19
N THR A 121 -6.00 11.34 -1.11
CA THR A 121 -5.95 11.62 -2.56
C THR A 121 -7.07 12.56 -3.01
N GLY A 122 -8.15 12.67 -2.21
CA GLY A 122 -9.36 13.41 -2.54
C GLY A 122 -10.21 12.78 -3.65
N ARG A 123 -9.81 11.62 -4.19
CA ARG A 123 -10.47 10.95 -5.32
C ARG A 123 -10.81 9.49 -5.04
N GLY A 124 -10.15 8.84 -4.08
CA GLY A 124 -10.29 7.42 -3.79
C GLY A 124 -11.72 6.99 -3.48
N LEU A 125 -12.48 7.76 -2.68
CA LEU A 125 -13.87 7.42 -2.37
C LEU A 125 -14.79 7.56 -3.59
N ALA A 126 -14.62 8.63 -4.36
CA ALA A 126 -15.40 8.86 -5.58
C ALA A 126 -15.07 7.82 -6.66
N ASP A 127 -13.80 7.48 -6.82
CA ASP A 127 -13.33 6.47 -7.76
C ASP A 127 -13.80 5.07 -7.37
N LEU A 128 -13.85 4.77 -6.06
CA LEU A 128 -14.40 3.52 -5.57
C LEU A 128 -15.89 3.39 -5.91
N ALA A 129 -16.67 4.45 -5.66
CA ALA A 129 -18.10 4.48 -5.97
C ALA A 129 -18.38 4.40 -7.49
N ALA A 130 -17.52 5.04 -8.30
CA ALA A 130 -17.65 5.05 -9.75
C ALA A 130 -17.02 3.83 -10.46
N GLY A 131 -16.39 2.91 -9.71
CA GLY A 131 -15.71 1.75 -10.25
C GLY A 131 -14.53 2.10 -11.17
N VAL A 132 -13.66 3.03 -10.75
CA VAL A 132 -12.54 3.54 -11.56
C VAL A 132 -11.19 3.18 -10.92
N ILE A 133 -10.27 2.67 -11.74
CA ILE A 133 -8.86 2.49 -11.38
C ILE A 133 -8.07 3.71 -11.87
N ARG A 134 -7.72 4.60 -10.94
CA ARG A 134 -6.91 5.81 -11.19
C ARG A 134 -5.65 5.81 -10.33
N ALA A 135 -4.54 6.32 -10.85
CA ALA A 135 -3.30 6.52 -10.09
C ALA A 135 -3.37 7.80 -9.22
N PRO A 136 -2.77 7.85 -8.01
CA PRO A 136 -2.74 9.06 -7.19
C PRO A 136 -1.92 10.22 -7.78
N LEU A 137 -0.92 9.89 -8.60
CA LEU A 137 -0.05 10.80 -9.35
C LEU A 137 -0.26 10.56 -10.86
N PRO A 138 0.25 11.44 -11.75
CA PRO A 138 0.13 11.24 -13.19
C PRO A 138 0.53 9.81 -13.60
N ALA A 139 -0.31 9.14 -14.39
CA ALA A 139 -0.16 7.71 -14.67
C ALA A 139 1.19 7.37 -15.34
N ARG A 140 1.70 8.28 -16.18
CA ARG A 140 3.00 8.14 -16.85
C ARG A 140 4.17 8.09 -15.85
N GLU A 141 4.15 8.96 -14.85
CA GLU A 141 5.17 8.98 -13.78
C GLU A 141 5.08 7.70 -12.95
N THR A 142 3.86 7.36 -12.53
CA THR A 142 3.56 6.14 -11.76
C THR A 142 4.08 4.86 -12.45
N PHE A 143 3.92 4.74 -13.77
CA PHE A 143 4.39 3.56 -14.53
C PHE A 143 5.86 3.60 -14.88
N ARG A 144 6.46 4.79 -14.96
CA ARG A 144 7.92 4.93 -15.10
C ARG A 144 8.62 4.42 -13.84
N ASP A 145 8.09 4.77 -12.67
CA ASP A 145 8.63 4.38 -11.37
C ASP A 145 8.47 2.88 -11.10
N ASP A 146 7.27 2.32 -11.35
CA ASP A 146 7.04 0.87 -11.32
C ASP A 146 6.12 0.40 -12.46
N PRO A 147 6.69 -0.14 -13.55
CA PRO A 147 5.94 -0.65 -14.70
C PRO A 147 4.96 -1.77 -14.35
N LEU A 148 5.20 -2.53 -13.28
CA LEU A 148 4.29 -3.60 -12.87
C LEU A 148 2.93 -3.07 -12.41
N ARG A 149 2.82 -1.77 -12.11
CA ARG A 149 1.54 -1.12 -11.83
C ARG A 149 0.57 -1.23 -13.01
N VAL A 150 1.04 -1.35 -14.25
CA VAL A 150 0.17 -1.62 -15.40
C VAL A 150 -0.52 -2.97 -15.29
N LEU A 151 0.25 -4.03 -14.99
CA LEU A 151 -0.30 -5.37 -14.79
C LEU A 151 -1.23 -5.41 -13.57
N ARG A 152 -0.90 -4.66 -12.52
CA ARG A 152 -1.78 -4.50 -11.35
C ARG A 152 -3.08 -3.78 -11.72
N ALA A 153 -3.03 -2.73 -12.53
CA ALA A 153 -4.21 -2.00 -12.99
C ALA A 153 -5.17 -2.93 -13.73
N LEU A 154 -4.66 -3.69 -14.71
CA LEU A 154 -5.44 -4.66 -15.47
C LEU A 154 -6.03 -5.75 -14.57
N ARG A 155 -5.22 -6.28 -13.65
CA ARG A 155 -5.68 -7.28 -12.67
C ARG A 155 -6.79 -6.74 -11.77
N PHE A 156 -6.67 -5.52 -11.26
CA PHE A 156 -7.69 -4.93 -10.40
C PHE A 156 -8.97 -4.60 -11.17
N ALA A 157 -8.84 -4.05 -12.38
CA ALA A 157 -9.98 -3.82 -13.27
C ALA A 157 -10.77 -5.12 -13.52
N ALA A 158 -10.07 -6.21 -13.88
CA ALA A 158 -10.70 -7.51 -14.09
C ALA A 158 -11.32 -8.09 -12.80
N ARG A 159 -10.60 -8.03 -11.67
CA ARG A 159 -11.05 -8.62 -10.40
C ARG A 159 -12.26 -7.89 -9.81
N LEU A 160 -12.28 -6.56 -9.90
CA LEU A 160 -13.31 -5.71 -9.28
C LEU A 160 -14.44 -5.33 -10.24
N GLY A 161 -14.30 -5.63 -11.54
CA GLY A 161 -15.21 -5.14 -12.57
C GLY A 161 -15.11 -3.63 -12.80
N PHE A 162 -13.96 -3.03 -12.49
CA PHE A 162 -13.74 -1.59 -12.60
C PHE A 162 -13.15 -1.24 -13.96
N ARG A 163 -13.39 0.00 -14.41
CA ARG A 163 -12.78 0.55 -15.62
C ARG A 163 -11.47 1.27 -15.31
N LEU A 164 -10.54 1.27 -16.26
CA LEU A 164 -9.33 2.08 -16.16
C LEU A 164 -9.66 3.55 -16.43
N ASP A 165 -9.03 4.45 -15.67
CA ASP A 165 -9.04 5.87 -16.00
C ASP A 165 -8.36 6.14 -17.36
N GLY A 166 -8.75 7.21 -18.05
CA GLY A 166 -8.23 7.54 -19.38
C GLY A 166 -6.70 7.74 -19.39
N GLU A 167 -6.13 8.35 -18.35
CA GLU A 167 -4.68 8.52 -18.25
C GLU A 167 -3.97 7.18 -18.03
N VAL A 168 -4.55 6.31 -17.20
CA VAL A 168 -4.05 4.96 -16.93
C VAL A 168 -4.07 4.13 -18.21
N LEU A 169 -5.15 4.19 -19.00
CA LEU A 169 -5.26 3.50 -20.27
C LEU A 169 -4.24 4.02 -21.30
N ALA A 170 -4.12 5.34 -21.43
CA ALA A 170 -3.16 5.97 -22.35
C ALA A 170 -1.72 5.59 -21.98
N ALA A 171 -1.34 5.72 -20.70
CA ALA A 171 0.00 5.40 -20.22
C ALA A 171 0.34 3.91 -20.33
N ALA A 172 -0.65 3.02 -20.20
CA ALA A 172 -0.46 1.59 -20.39
C ALA A 172 -0.15 1.22 -21.85
N GLY A 173 -0.72 1.94 -22.82
CA GLY A 173 -0.52 1.70 -24.25
C GLY A 173 0.75 2.32 -24.84
N GLU A 174 1.54 3.04 -24.04
CA GLU A 174 2.77 3.69 -24.53
C GLU A 174 3.90 2.69 -24.78
N GLY A 175 4.57 2.82 -25.93
CA GLY A 175 5.71 1.96 -26.29
C GLY A 175 6.89 2.04 -25.32
N ALA A 176 7.01 3.12 -24.53
CA ALA A 176 7.98 3.19 -23.44
C ALA A 176 7.62 2.23 -22.30
N THR A 177 6.35 2.19 -21.90
CA THR A 177 5.81 1.28 -20.87
C THR A 177 5.97 -0.19 -21.27
N HIS A 178 5.68 -0.54 -22.53
CA HIS A 178 5.89 -1.88 -23.05
C HIS A 178 7.37 -2.33 -22.97
N ARG A 179 8.31 -1.44 -23.31
CA ARG A 179 9.75 -1.72 -23.19
C ARG A 179 10.18 -1.94 -21.74
N LEU A 180 9.66 -1.14 -20.82
CA LEU A 180 9.95 -1.26 -19.39
C LEU A 180 9.40 -2.55 -18.76
N LEU A 181 8.28 -3.07 -19.28
CA LEU A 181 7.74 -4.37 -18.89
C LEU A 181 8.61 -5.53 -19.41
N GLY A 182 9.13 -5.42 -20.63
CA GLY A 182 9.98 -6.45 -21.26
C GLY A 182 11.33 -6.67 -20.57
N THR A 183 11.87 -5.66 -19.89
CA THR A 183 13.17 -5.75 -19.19
C THR A 183 13.08 -6.29 -17.76
N LYS A 184 11.89 -6.64 -17.25
CA LYS A 184 11.70 -7.21 -15.89
C LYS A 184 11.69 -8.75 -15.89
N GLY A 185 11.81 -9.38 -17.07
CA GLY A 185 11.76 -10.84 -17.25
C GLY A 185 13.09 -11.51 -17.64
N SER A 186 14.21 -10.78 -17.57
CA SER A 186 15.57 -11.27 -17.86
C SER A 186 16.46 -11.18 -16.64
#